data_AF-A0A7C1PX65-F1
#
_entry.id   AF-A0A7C1PX65-F1
#
_cell.length_a   1.000
_cell.length_b   1.000
_cell.length_c   1.000
_cell.angle_alpha   90.00
_cell.angle_beta   90.00
_cell.angle_gamma   90.00
#
_symmetry.space_group_name_H-M   'P 1'
#
loop_
_entity.id
_entity.type
_entity.pdbx_description
1 polymer ?
#
loop_
_entity_poly.entity_id
_entity_poly.type
_entity_poly.pdbx_seq_one_letter_code
_entity_poly.pdbx_strand_id
1 'polypeptide(L)'
;MFSEPYLTGLIFKTYEHIQKGTLPDGSYGEGFGYYGFSMQTWAELLPSLENALNIDLSASLNGSYQEPIWSGIIKDKYTFYFGDSGSNLAPIPNFAWLLPRYRDPLLGWLYNFLKKDETLMDVLYDTENVPQDDPFDENPVRLFRDVGTTVFKSGWEKDDFVFVMRTGPFFNHQHFDQGTFWFADYGSIFIEERHGSTYDNTPYYRPWYTKPVAHSTILIDDNHQSQRGGDPLNFAEGFHEHAFVDHFLDGEFAAFSSGDIGKLYRGKVKDLKRNVLYIKPRTVLMLDTIVPSEHYADVDVSLLYQTTYLKDITPGKQKSTITKDGNTLNILHLYPEHMEVKSVQTPHYFYTLRNTKPLVKEGMLTVTTRTNRTPLVIGNLLTATRGCAPEVTIEYGEGFVFGTARDVPFAFTTKLNAVYKINGISTDALAITWKENTIFAAQCKKLNRNGALLLESQEPVTCEISPGTIKYYVSKESEVLLGVKPRPVKLIVNGKPVKDYKYEPERRAVKVKLPAGEGTVEFDY
;
A
#
# COMPACT_ATOMS: atom_id res chain seq x y z
N MET A 1 -18.89 -41.42 -24.62
CA MET A 1 -17.51 -40.92 -24.65
C MET A 1 -17.44 -39.75 -25.64
N PHE A 2 -18.13 -38.64 -25.33
CA PHE A 2 -18.23 -37.44 -26.19
C PHE A 2 -17.71 -36.17 -25.47
N SER A 3 -17.00 -36.33 -24.34
CA SER A 3 -16.55 -35.24 -23.46
C SER A 3 -15.07 -34.86 -23.65
N GLU A 4 -14.28 -35.67 -24.34
CA GLU A 4 -12.94 -35.34 -24.83
C GLU A 4 -13.12 -34.66 -26.21
N PRO A 5 -12.65 -33.42 -26.44
CA PRO A 5 -11.57 -32.66 -25.77
C PRO A 5 -12.02 -31.59 -24.74
N TYR A 6 -13.32 -31.45 -24.49
CA TYR A 6 -13.86 -30.37 -23.65
C TYR A 6 -13.41 -30.46 -22.18
N LEU A 7 -13.38 -31.67 -21.60
CA LEU A 7 -12.94 -31.87 -20.22
C LEU A 7 -11.49 -31.41 -20.02
N THR A 8 -10.59 -31.82 -20.89
CA THR A 8 -9.18 -31.44 -20.86
C THR A 8 -9.01 -29.92 -21.02
N GLY A 9 -9.74 -29.30 -21.95
CA GLY A 9 -9.75 -27.84 -22.10
C GLY A 9 -10.25 -27.10 -20.85
N LEU A 10 -11.28 -27.60 -20.17
CA LEU A 10 -11.79 -27.04 -18.92
C LEU A 10 -10.77 -27.16 -17.79
N ILE A 11 -10.10 -28.30 -17.65
CA ILE A 11 -9.04 -28.50 -16.65
C ILE A 11 -7.91 -27.48 -16.85
N PHE A 12 -7.42 -27.32 -18.09
CA PHE A 12 -6.37 -26.33 -18.38
C PHE A 12 -6.82 -24.89 -18.11
N LYS A 13 -8.04 -24.53 -18.51
CA LYS A 13 -8.57 -23.19 -18.25
C LYS A 13 -8.75 -22.91 -16.75
N THR A 14 -9.23 -23.89 -15.98
CA THR A 14 -9.34 -23.78 -14.52
C THR A 14 -7.97 -23.62 -13.89
N TYR A 15 -6.99 -24.45 -14.29
CA TYR A 15 -5.62 -24.34 -13.80
C TYR A 15 -5.03 -22.96 -14.10
N GLU A 16 -5.16 -22.48 -15.33
CA GLU A 16 -4.68 -21.14 -15.71
C GLU A 16 -5.36 -20.03 -14.91
N HIS A 17 -6.66 -20.12 -14.68
CA HIS A 17 -7.40 -19.13 -13.88
C HIS A 17 -6.91 -19.11 -12.42
N ILE A 18 -6.72 -20.29 -11.81
CA ILE A 18 -6.16 -20.42 -10.45
C ILE A 18 -4.77 -19.78 -10.40
N GLN A 19 -3.85 -20.20 -11.29
CA GLN A 19 -2.46 -19.72 -11.28
C GLN A 19 -2.33 -18.21 -11.52
N LYS A 20 -3.25 -17.60 -12.27
CA LYS A 20 -3.25 -16.15 -12.54
C LYS A 20 -4.00 -15.35 -11.48
N GLY A 21 -4.94 -15.96 -10.76
CA GLY A 21 -5.75 -15.29 -9.73
C GLY A 21 -5.13 -15.34 -8.34
N THR A 22 -4.51 -16.46 -7.97
CA THR A 22 -3.89 -16.65 -6.64
C THR A 22 -2.42 -16.28 -6.65
N LEU A 23 -2.00 -15.40 -5.75
CA LEU A 23 -0.66 -14.82 -5.76
C LEU A 23 0.21 -15.32 -4.61
N PRO A 24 1.53 -15.52 -4.82
CA PRO A 24 2.46 -16.02 -3.80
C PRO A 24 2.51 -15.20 -2.50
N ASP A 25 2.26 -13.90 -2.56
CA ASP A 25 2.24 -13.02 -1.39
C ASP A 25 1.04 -13.20 -0.45
N GLY A 26 0.08 -14.06 -0.82
CA GLY A 26 -1.11 -14.38 -0.04
C GLY A 26 -2.36 -13.58 -0.43
N SER A 27 -2.36 -12.94 -1.61
CA SER A 27 -3.50 -12.18 -2.14
C SER A 27 -4.22 -12.89 -3.30
N TYR A 28 -5.41 -12.38 -3.64
CA TYR A 28 -6.17 -12.78 -4.82
C TYR A 28 -6.40 -11.56 -5.72
N GLY A 29 -6.02 -11.67 -7.00
CA GLY A 29 -5.92 -10.53 -7.92
C GLY A 29 -7.21 -9.69 -8.11
N GLU A 30 -8.37 -10.34 -8.13
CA GLU A 30 -9.68 -9.68 -8.37
C GLU A 30 -10.37 -9.22 -7.06
N GLY A 31 -9.71 -9.37 -5.91
CA GLY A 31 -10.25 -9.02 -4.60
C GLY A 31 -11.16 -10.09 -3.98
N PHE A 32 -11.50 -9.90 -2.69
CA PHE A 32 -12.17 -10.91 -1.87
C PHE A 32 -13.56 -11.33 -2.40
N GLY A 33 -14.35 -10.38 -2.92
CA GLY A 33 -15.67 -10.69 -3.47
C GLY A 33 -15.63 -11.71 -4.62
N TYR A 34 -14.77 -11.46 -5.61
CA TYR A 34 -14.57 -12.38 -6.73
C TYR A 34 -13.83 -13.65 -6.33
N TYR A 35 -12.96 -13.60 -5.33
CA TYR A 35 -12.34 -14.81 -4.80
C TYR A 35 -13.40 -15.76 -4.21
N GLY A 36 -14.31 -15.21 -3.40
CA GLY A 36 -15.45 -15.94 -2.87
C GLY A 36 -16.33 -16.53 -3.97
N PHE A 37 -16.57 -15.79 -5.06
CA PHE A 37 -17.30 -16.28 -6.22
C PHE A 37 -16.58 -17.43 -6.94
N SER A 38 -15.28 -17.30 -7.23
CA SER A 38 -14.47 -18.37 -7.84
C SER A 38 -14.46 -19.63 -6.97
N MET A 39 -14.32 -19.46 -5.66
CA MET A 39 -14.32 -20.57 -4.71
C MET A 39 -15.65 -21.33 -4.64
N GLN A 40 -16.80 -20.71 -4.98
CA GLN A 40 -18.07 -21.46 -5.10
C GLN A 40 -17.97 -22.57 -6.15
N THR A 41 -17.30 -22.30 -7.27
CA THR A 41 -17.10 -23.30 -8.33
C THR A 41 -15.99 -24.27 -7.95
N TRP A 42 -14.86 -23.77 -7.44
CA TRP A 42 -13.71 -24.61 -7.11
C TRP A 42 -13.97 -25.58 -5.96
N ALA A 43 -14.82 -25.23 -4.99
CA ALA A 43 -15.18 -26.10 -3.87
C ALA A 43 -15.87 -27.40 -4.29
N GLU A 44 -16.60 -27.38 -5.42
CA GLU A 44 -17.22 -28.58 -5.97
C GLU A 44 -16.28 -29.27 -6.97
N LEU A 45 -15.62 -28.49 -7.83
CA LEU A 45 -14.82 -29.01 -8.93
C LEU A 45 -13.52 -29.68 -8.47
N LEU A 46 -12.73 -29.02 -7.61
CA LEU A 46 -11.37 -29.49 -7.31
C LEU A 46 -11.36 -30.79 -6.49
N PRO A 47 -12.16 -30.94 -5.41
CA PRO A 47 -12.28 -32.22 -4.73
C PRO A 47 -12.83 -33.33 -5.65
N SER A 48 -13.72 -33.00 -6.59
CA SER A 48 -14.26 -33.97 -7.55
C SER A 48 -13.20 -34.44 -8.55
N LEU A 49 -12.37 -33.53 -9.07
CA LEU A 49 -11.26 -33.86 -9.98
C LEU A 49 -10.22 -34.74 -9.28
N GLU A 50 -9.87 -34.42 -8.03
CA GLU A 50 -8.93 -35.22 -7.25
C GLU A 50 -9.50 -36.62 -6.98
N ASN A 51 -10.73 -36.73 -6.49
CA ASN A 51 -11.34 -38.02 -6.16
C ASN A 51 -11.59 -38.90 -7.39
N ALA A 52 -12.03 -38.33 -8.51
CA ALA A 52 -12.41 -39.11 -9.69
C ALA A 52 -11.24 -39.40 -10.64
N LEU A 53 -10.27 -38.48 -10.73
CA LEU A 53 -9.20 -38.51 -11.74
C LEU A 53 -7.79 -38.41 -11.15
N ASN A 54 -7.64 -38.23 -9.83
CA ASN A 54 -6.36 -38.04 -9.16
C ASN A 54 -5.57 -36.84 -9.70
N ILE A 55 -6.30 -35.75 -10.02
CA ILE A 55 -5.74 -34.47 -10.48
C ILE A 55 -5.96 -33.41 -9.41
N ASP A 56 -4.86 -32.87 -8.87
CA ASP A 56 -4.88 -31.77 -7.91
C ASP A 56 -4.41 -30.46 -8.57
N LEU A 57 -5.23 -29.41 -8.47
CA LEU A 57 -4.95 -28.06 -8.95
C LEU A 57 -4.96 -27.01 -7.82
N SER A 58 -5.04 -27.44 -6.57
CA SER A 58 -5.38 -26.59 -5.42
C SER A 58 -4.18 -25.94 -4.73
N ALA A 59 -2.95 -26.32 -5.08
CA ALA A 59 -1.74 -25.95 -4.35
C ALA A 59 -1.60 -24.45 -4.09
N SER A 60 -1.91 -23.60 -5.07
CA SER A 60 -1.79 -22.14 -4.94
C SER A 60 -2.96 -21.47 -4.22
N LEU A 61 -4.04 -22.21 -3.90
CA LEU A 61 -5.15 -21.71 -3.07
C LEU A 61 -4.75 -21.61 -1.60
N ASN A 62 -3.78 -22.41 -1.15
CA ASN A 62 -3.32 -22.35 0.23
C ASN A 62 -2.57 -21.03 0.46
N GLY A 63 -3.02 -20.26 1.45
CA GLY A 63 -2.45 -18.95 1.78
C GLY A 63 -2.95 -17.77 0.94
N SER A 64 -3.69 -17.95 -0.17
CA SER A 64 -4.13 -16.85 -1.05
C SER A 64 -5.31 -16.01 -0.52
N TYR A 65 -5.56 -16.06 0.79
CA TYR A 65 -6.67 -15.41 1.48
C TYR A 65 -6.19 -14.41 2.55
N GLN A 66 -4.87 -14.18 2.65
CA GLN A 66 -4.27 -13.39 3.74
C GLN A 66 -4.49 -11.89 3.57
N GLU A 67 -4.47 -11.36 2.34
CA GLU A 67 -4.67 -9.91 2.11
C GLU A 67 -5.85 -9.30 2.88
N PRO A 68 -7.10 -9.82 2.77
CA PRO A 68 -8.25 -9.24 3.47
C PRO A 68 -8.17 -9.27 5.00
N ILE A 69 -7.30 -10.12 5.58
CA ILE A 69 -7.06 -10.17 7.02
C ILE A 69 -6.25 -8.93 7.44
N TRP A 70 -5.18 -8.62 6.71
CA TRP A 70 -4.31 -7.49 7.02
C TRP A 70 -4.93 -6.17 6.58
N SER A 71 -5.55 -6.12 5.40
CA SER A 71 -5.99 -4.89 4.73
C SER A 71 -7.30 -4.30 5.29
N GLY A 72 -7.57 -4.43 6.58
CA GLY A 72 -8.75 -3.81 7.19
C GLY A 72 -8.83 -3.96 8.70
N ILE A 73 -10.07 -3.83 9.21
CA ILE A 73 -10.45 -3.96 10.60
C ILE A 73 -11.07 -5.36 10.79
N ILE A 74 -10.21 -6.37 10.86
CA ILE A 74 -10.64 -7.78 10.88
C ILE A 74 -11.56 -8.11 12.07
N LYS A 75 -11.39 -7.44 13.23
CA LYS A 75 -12.29 -7.59 14.39
C LYS A 75 -13.72 -7.10 14.16
N ASP A 76 -13.94 -6.32 13.11
CA ASP A 76 -15.27 -5.93 12.61
C ASP A 76 -15.70 -6.72 11.36
N LYS A 77 -14.92 -7.74 10.97
CA LYS A 77 -15.11 -8.50 9.73
C LYS A 77 -15.13 -7.57 8.51
N TYR A 78 -14.27 -6.54 8.53
CA TYR A 78 -14.25 -5.48 7.53
C TYR A 78 -12.89 -5.38 6.85
N THR A 79 -12.86 -5.54 5.53
CA THR A 79 -11.67 -5.36 4.70
C THR A 79 -11.76 -4.07 3.90
N PHE A 80 -10.63 -3.39 3.71
CA PHE A 80 -10.52 -2.27 2.77
C PHE A 80 -10.22 -2.86 1.39
N TYR A 81 -11.18 -2.71 0.48
CA TYR A 81 -11.17 -3.36 -0.82
C TYR A 81 -10.79 -2.39 -1.94
N PHE A 82 -10.52 -2.96 -3.12
CA PHE A 82 -10.30 -2.24 -4.37
C PHE A 82 -11.03 -2.96 -5.50
N GLY A 83 -11.31 -2.26 -6.60
CA GLY A 83 -12.10 -2.79 -7.71
C GLY A 83 -13.56 -3.13 -7.34
N ASP A 84 -14.16 -4.03 -8.11
CA ASP A 84 -15.53 -4.53 -7.91
C ASP A 84 -15.60 -5.51 -6.72
N SER A 85 -15.45 -4.99 -5.49
CA SER A 85 -15.58 -5.79 -4.27
C SER A 85 -16.41 -5.04 -3.23
N GLY A 86 -16.67 -5.69 -2.09
CA GLY A 86 -17.26 -5.07 -0.91
C GLY A 86 -16.37 -5.26 0.31
N SER A 87 -16.63 -4.48 1.36
CA SER A 87 -15.83 -4.51 2.58
C SER A 87 -16.20 -5.61 3.56
N ASN A 88 -17.44 -6.12 3.50
CA ASN A 88 -17.92 -7.09 4.48
C ASN A 88 -17.35 -8.49 4.19
N LEU A 89 -16.62 -9.05 5.15
CA LEU A 89 -16.13 -10.42 5.09
C LEU A 89 -17.25 -11.37 5.49
N ALA A 90 -17.94 -11.91 4.49
CA ALA A 90 -18.99 -12.92 4.67
C ALA A 90 -18.40 -14.29 5.08
N PRO A 91 -19.21 -15.19 5.66
CA PRO A 91 -18.81 -16.58 5.90
C PRO A 91 -18.28 -17.25 4.63
N ILE A 92 -17.27 -18.11 4.76
CA ILE A 92 -16.54 -18.76 3.67
C ILE A 92 -16.70 -20.30 3.66
N PRO A 93 -17.94 -20.86 3.69
CA PRO A 93 -18.14 -22.31 3.76
C PRO A 93 -17.53 -23.07 2.58
N ASN A 94 -17.39 -22.40 1.43
CA ASN A 94 -16.72 -22.92 0.23
C ASN A 94 -15.21 -23.12 0.38
N PHE A 95 -14.60 -22.70 1.49
CA PHE A 95 -13.19 -22.96 1.80
C PHE A 95 -13.00 -24.21 2.67
N ALA A 96 -14.07 -24.82 3.18
CA ALA A 96 -14.01 -25.90 4.18
C ALA A 96 -13.10 -27.08 3.78
N TRP A 97 -13.10 -27.46 2.50
CA TRP A 97 -12.32 -28.58 1.98
C TRP A 97 -10.80 -28.36 2.01
N LEU A 98 -10.36 -27.09 2.03
CA LEU A 98 -8.94 -26.73 2.19
C LEU A 98 -8.46 -26.98 3.61
N LEU A 99 -9.34 -26.95 4.61
CA LEU A 99 -8.98 -27.06 6.03
C LEU A 99 -8.34 -28.41 6.38
N PRO A 100 -8.98 -29.58 6.14
CA PRO A 100 -8.35 -30.86 6.42
C PRO A 100 -7.17 -31.14 5.47
N ARG A 101 -7.19 -30.56 4.26
CA ARG A 101 -6.15 -30.75 3.24
C ARG A 101 -4.81 -30.11 3.65
N TYR A 102 -4.84 -28.82 3.96
CA TYR A 102 -3.62 -28.05 4.23
C TYR A 102 -3.31 -27.90 5.71
N ARG A 103 -4.32 -28.07 6.58
CA ARG A 103 -4.21 -27.87 8.03
C ARG A 103 -3.54 -26.53 8.38
N ASP A 104 -3.77 -25.52 7.54
CA ASP A 104 -3.27 -24.16 7.70
C ASP A 104 -3.97 -23.50 8.90
N PRO A 105 -3.25 -23.19 9.99
CA PRO A 105 -3.85 -22.64 11.21
C PRO A 105 -4.56 -21.30 10.98
N LEU A 106 -4.02 -20.44 10.10
CA LEU A 106 -4.61 -19.13 9.85
C LEU A 106 -5.93 -19.26 9.07
N LEU A 107 -6.01 -20.23 8.14
CA LEU A 107 -7.25 -20.51 7.42
C LEU A 107 -8.30 -21.13 8.35
N GLY A 108 -7.87 -22.06 9.21
CA GLY A 108 -8.73 -22.67 10.23
C GLY A 108 -9.32 -21.63 11.17
N TRP A 109 -8.51 -20.68 11.64
CA TRP A 109 -8.99 -19.55 12.42
C TRP A 109 -9.94 -18.67 11.61
N LEU A 110 -9.57 -18.23 10.40
CA LEU A 110 -10.40 -17.33 9.59
C LEU A 110 -11.78 -17.94 9.30
N TYR A 111 -11.81 -19.22 8.93
CA TYR A 111 -13.05 -19.95 8.66
C TYR A 111 -13.99 -19.90 9.88
N ASN A 112 -13.48 -20.29 11.05
CA ASN A 112 -14.26 -20.32 12.28
C ASN A 112 -14.63 -18.92 12.78
N PHE A 113 -13.73 -17.95 12.63
CA PHE A 113 -13.97 -16.55 12.98
C PHE A 113 -15.10 -15.93 12.14
N LEU A 114 -15.15 -16.24 10.84
CA LEU A 114 -16.19 -15.74 9.93
C LEU A 114 -17.48 -16.57 9.97
N LYS A 115 -17.44 -17.82 10.44
CA LYS A 115 -18.59 -18.73 10.54
C LYS A 115 -19.74 -18.09 11.34
N LYS A 116 -20.96 -18.42 10.91
CA LYS A 116 -22.20 -17.92 11.53
C LYS A 116 -23.13 -19.07 11.95
N ASP A 117 -23.30 -20.04 11.06
CA ASP A 117 -24.17 -21.19 11.22
C ASP A 117 -23.45 -22.43 10.65
N GLU A 118 -23.90 -23.63 11.02
CA GLU A 118 -23.44 -24.90 10.41
C GLU A 118 -23.95 -25.02 8.97
N THR A 119 -23.12 -25.56 8.08
CA THR A 119 -23.42 -25.73 6.66
C THR A 119 -23.25 -27.18 6.22
N LEU A 120 -23.74 -27.51 5.02
CA LEU A 120 -23.47 -28.84 4.43
C LEU A 120 -21.95 -29.10 4.32
N MET A 121 -21.14 -28.06 4.11
CA MET A 121 -19.68 -28.22 3.98
C MET A 121 -19.03 -28.64 5.30
N ASP A 122 -19.59 -28.25 6.45
CA ASP A 122 -19.13 -28.70 7.77
C ASP A 122 -19.45 -30.18 8.03
N VAL A 123 -20.44 -30.74 7.34
CA VAL A 123 -20.74 -32.19 7.38
C VAL A 123 -19.80 -32.96 6.45
N LEU A 124 -19.42 -32.37 5.32
CA LEU A 124 -18.60 -33.02 4.30
C LEU A 124 -17.11 -33.04 4.64
N TYR A 125 -16.63 -32.05 5.39
CA TYR A 125 -15.21 -31.87 5.71
C TYR A 125 -15.00 -31.67 7.21
N ASP A 126 -13.87 -32.15 7.74
CA ASP A 126 -13.49 -31.87 9.13
C ASP A 126 -13.13 -30.39 9.28
N THR A 127 -14.02 -29.61 9.88
CA THR A 127 -13.85 -28.18 10.16
C THR A 127 -13.65 -27.88 11.65
N GLU A 128 -13.96 -28.85 12.53
CA GLU A 128 -13.87 -28.68 13.98
C GLU A 128 -12.46 -29.03 14.53
N ASN A 129 -11.82 -30.10 14.03
CA ASN A 129 -10.54 -30.58 14.58
C ASN A 129 -9.30 -30.08 13.80
N VAL A 130 -9.46 -28.94 13.12
CA VAL A 130 -8.41 -28.31 12.34
C VAL A 130 -7.58 -27.36 13.22
N PRO A 131 -6.27 -27.19 12.96
CA PRO A 131 -5.47 -26.19 13.65
C PRO A 131 -6.06 -24.79 13.45
N GLN A 132 -5.93 -23.94 14.46
CA GLN A 132 -6.36 -22.55 14.42
C GLN A 132 -5.30 -21.67 15.06
N ASP A 133 -4.91 -20.61 14.38
CA ASP A 133 -4.00 -19.59 14.90
C ASP A 133 -4.43 -18.22 14.38
N ASP A 134 -4.56 -17.25 15.28
CA ASP A 134 -5.01 -15.91 14.93
C ASP A 134 -3.83 -15.00 14.54
N PRO A 135 -4.06 -13.95 13.75
CA PRO A 135 -2.95 -13.12 13.25
C PRO A 135 -2.51 -12.04 14.25
N PHE A 136 -3.03 -12.00 15.49
CA PHE A 136 -2.89 -10.81 16.34
C PHE A 136 -1.49 -10.64 16.94
N ASP A 137 -0.66 -11.68 16.92
CA ASP A 137 0.77 -11.62 17.27
C ASP A 137 1.67 -11.31 16.06
N GLU A 138 1.11 -11.30 14.84
CA GLU A 138 1.85 -10.97 13.62
C GLU A 138 2.07 -9.47 13.47
N ASN A 139 3.14 -9.11 12.73
CA ASN A 139 3.40 -7.73 12.38
C ASN A 139 2.24 -7.16 11.54
N PRO A 140 1.57 -6.08 12.01
CA PRO A 140 0.41 -5.55 11.30
C PRO A 140 0.81 -4.66 10.10
N VAL A 141 2.11 -4.32 9.96
CA VAL A 141 2.67 -3.70 8.75
C VAL A 141 3.03 -4.79 7.74
N ARG A 142 2.52 -4.70 6.52
CA ARG A 142 2.74 -5.72 5.49
C ARG A 142 2.69 -5.15 4.08
N LEU A 143 3.45 -5.76 3.16
CA LEU A 143 3.33 -5.54 1.73
C LEU A 143 2.90 -6.84 1.05
N PHE A 144 1.77 -6.79 0.34
CA PHE A 144 1.38 -7.77 -0.66
C PHE A 144 1.93 -7.28 -2.01
N ARG A 145 3.16 -7.70 -2.33
CA ARG A 145 3.95 -7.16 -3.43
C ARG A 145 3.39 -7.48 -4.81
N ASP A 146 2.85 -8.68 -5.00
CA ASP A 146 2.37 -9.16 -6.29
C ASP A 146 1.12 -8.40 -6.72
N VAL A 147 0.24 -8.10 -5.76
CA VAL A 147 -0.99 -7.32 -6.03
C VAL A 147 -0.80 -5.82 -5.79
N GLY A 148 0.29 -5.43 -5.13
CA GLY A 148 0.67 -4.05 -4.86
C GLY A 148 -0.04 -3.39 -3.67
N THR A 149 -0.48 -4.15 -2.67
CA THR A 149 -1.15 -3.60 -1.48
C THR A 149 -0.16 -3.35 -0.35
N THR A 150 0.04 -2.09 0.00
CA THR A 150 0.75 -1.67 1.22
C THR A 150 -0.23 -1.55 2.37
N VAL A 151 0.07 -2.14 3.52
CA VAL A 151 -0.69 -2.04 4.77
C VAL A 151 0.20 -1.46 5.87
N PHE A 152 -0.24 -0.36 6.46
CA PHE A 152 0.34 0.22 7.66
C PHE A 152 -0.70 0.25 8.77
N LYS A 153 -0.39 -0.40 9.88
CA LYS A 153 -1.29 -0.51 11.03
C LYS A 153 -0.54 -0.25 12.34
N SER A 154 -1.22 0.28 13.35
CA SER A 154 -0.65 0.37 14.71
C SER A 154 -0.82 -0.90 15.52
N GLY A 155 -1.74 -1.77 15.10
CA GLY A 155 -2.12 -2.99 15.80
C GLY A 155 -3.33 -3.64 15.13
N TRP A 156 -4.06 -4.44 15.91
CA TRP A 156 -5.19 -5.27 15.47
C TRP A 156 -6.53 -4.89 16.13
N GLU A 157 -6.56 -3.87 16.99
CA GLU A 157 -7.78 -3.40 17.64
C GLU A 157 -8.65 -2.55 16.71
N LYS A 158 -9.94 -2.42 17.05
CA LYS A 158 -10.92 -1.70 16.23
C LYS A 158 -10.64 -0.21 16.10
N ASP A 159 -9.96 0.36 17.09
CA ASP A 159 -9.59 1.78 17.13
C ASP A 159 -8.14 2.04 16.77
N ASP A 160 -7.41 1.02 16.29
CA ASP A 160 -6.07 1.18 15.76
C ASP A 160 -6.06 1.96 14.46
N PHE A 161 -4.91 2.59 14.20
CA PHE A 161 -4.63 3.24 12.93
C PHE A 161 -4.51 2.17 11.83
N VAL A 162 -5.15 2.42 10.69
CA VAL A 162 -5.10 1.57 9.49
C VAL A 162 -4.98 2.46 8.25
N PHE A 163 -3.91 2.28 7.49
CA PHE A 163 -3.71 2.87 6.18
C PHE A 163 -3.42 1.75 5.18
N VAL A 164 -4.16 1.73 4.07
CA VAL A 164 -4.01 0.70 3.02
C VAL A 164 -3.96 1.40 1.67
N MET A 165 -2.92 1.16 0.89
CA MET A 165 -2.73 1.77 -0.44
C MET A 165 -2.49 0.72 -1.51
N ARG A 166 -3.10 0.91 -2.69
CA ARG A 166 -2.97 0.03 -3.86
C ARG A 166 -2.07 0.65 -4.93
N THR A 167 -0.97 0.00 -5.28
CA THR A 167 -0.08 0.35 -6.39
C THR A 167 0.53 -0.91 -7.00
N GLY A 168 -0.17 -1.51 -7.97
CA GLY A 168 0.18 -2.84 -8.48
C GLY A 168 -0.27 -3.11 -9.93
N PRO A 169 -0.02 -4.34 -10.41
CA PRO A 169 -0.50 -4.81 -11.69
C PRO A 169 -2.03 -4.89 -11.72
N PHE A 170 -2.58 -4.89 -12.94
CA PHE A 170 -4.01 -5.01 -13.11
C PHE A 170 -4.47 -6.46 -12.99
N PHE A 171 -5.70 -6.65 -12.56
CA PHE A 171 -6.41 -7.91 -12.70
C PHE A 171 -7.80 -7.62 -13.27
N ASN A 172 -8.54 -8.67 -13.58
CA ASN A 172 -9.93 -8.50 -13.96
C ASN A 172 -10.71 -7.88 -12.77
N HIS A 173 -11.83 -7.21 -13.08
CA HIS A 173 -12.67 -6.53 -12.07
C HIS A 173 -12.01 -5.40 -11.28
N GLN A 174 -10.84 -4.90 -11.71
CA GLN A 174 -10.22 -3.72 -11.12
C GLN A 174 -10.70 -2.41 -11.75
N HIS A 175 -10.56 -1.32 -10.99
CA HIS A 175 -10.79 0.04 -11.44
C HIS A 175 -9.49 0.71 -11.91
N PHE A 176 -9.61 1.90 -12.51
CA PHE A 176 -8.48 2.75 -12.85
C PHE A 176 -8.12 3.61 -11.62
N ASP A 177 -7.65 2.96 -10.56
CA ASP A 177 -7.56 3.51 -9.20
C ASP A 177 -6.15 3.46 -8.60
N GLN A 178 -5.12 3.20 -9.40
CA GLN A 178 -3.76 2.99 -8.87
C GLN A 178 -3.28 4.23 -8.10
N GLY A 179 -2.73 4.02 -6.90
CA GLY A 179 -2.41 5.07 -5.94
C GLY A 179 -3.56 5.42 -4.97
N THR A 180 -4.75 4.82 -5.12
CA THR A 180 -5.85 4.98 -4.16
C THR A 180 -5.48 4.39 -2.80
N PHE A 181 -6.09 4.92 -1.74
CA PHE A 181 -5.84 4.51 -0.38
C PHE A 181 -7.06 4.67 0.52
N TRP A 182 -7.04 3.92 1.61
CA TRP A 182 -7.95 4.00 2.74
C TRP A 182 -7.23 4.54 3.97
N PHE A 183 -7.98 5.19 4.86
CA PHE A 183 -7.46 5.70 6.13
C PHE A 183 -8.54 5.56 7.20
N ALA A 184 -8.22 4.82 8.27
CA ALA A 184 -9.02 4.72 9.47
C ALA A 184 -8.16 4.94 10.72
N ASP A 185 -8.74 5.55 11.74
CA ASP A 185 -8.10 5.75 13.04
C ASP A 185 -9.17 6.05 14.10
N TYR A 186 -8.90 5.71 15.36
CA TYR A 186 -9.82 5.92 16.49
C TYR A 186 -11.25 5.36 16.28
N GLY A 187 -11.38 4.30 15.48
CA GLY A 187 -12.65 3.64 15.17
C GLY A 187 -13.47 4.31 14.07
N SER A 188 -12.95 5.37 13.43
CA SER A 188 -13.60 6.04 12.30
C SER A 188 -12.84 5.78 11.01
N ILE A 189 -13.57 5.49 9.92
CA ILE A 189 -13.02 5.37 8.56
C ILE A 189 -13.18 6.72 7.88
N PHE A 190 -12.08 7.43 7.64
CA PHE A 190 -12.10 8.79 7.10
C PHE A 190 -12.03 8.83 5.57
N ILE A 191 -11.11 8.05 4.99
CA ILE A 191 -10.93 7.92 3.54
C ILE A 191 -11.44 6.56 3.11
N GLU A 192 -12.36 6.56 2.14
CA GLU A 192 -13.17 5.40 1.74
C GLU A 192 -13.30 5.29 0.22
N GLU A 193 -13.59 4.09 -0.27
CA GLU A 193 -14.02 3.90 -1.66
C GLU A 193 -15.47 4.33 -1.89
N ARG A 194 -15.77 4.68 -3.14
CA ARG A 194 -17.16 4.96 -3.55
C ARG A 194 -17.98 3.68 -3.60
N HIS A 195 -19.28 3.82 -3.41
CA HIS A 195 -20.23 2.71 -3.34
C HIS A 195 -21.44 2.91 -4.24
N GLY A 196 -22.27 1.87 -4.35
CA GLY A 196 -23.62 1.98 -4.91
C GLY A 196 -23.69 1.94 -6.43
N SER A 197 -22.65 1.40 -7.10
CA SER A 197 -22.63 1.16 -8.54
C SER A 197 -22.13 -0.25 -8.85
N THR A 198 -22.67 -0.87 -9.89
CA THR A 198 -22.23 -2.16 -10.46
C THR A 198 -22.31 -2.09 -11.98
N TYR A 199 -21.68 -3.05 -12.67
CA TYR A 199 -21.66 -3.11 -14.14
C TYR A 199 -23.05 -3.28 -14.78
N ASP A 200 -24.03 -3.80 -14.04
CA ASP A 200 -25.40 -4.02 -14.52
C ASP A 200 -26.19 -2.71 -14.63
N ASN A 201 -26.32 -2.20 -15.86
CA ASN A 201 -27.25 -1.12 -16.26
C ASN A 201 -27.13 0.21 -15.49
N THR A 202 -25.94 0.56 -15.00
CA THR A 202 -25.72 1.88 -14.38
C THR A 202 -24.94 2.82 -15.32
N PRO A 203 -25.51 4.00 -15.68
CA PRO A 203 -24.87 4.90 -16.65
C PRO A 203 -23.56 5.51 -16.14
N TYR A 204 -23.34 5.52 -14.81
CA TYR A 204 -22.14 6.08 -14.19
C TYR A 204 -21.02 5.07 -13.94
N TYR A 205 -21.25 3.76 -14.07
CA TYR A 205 -20.24 2.76 -13.72
C TYR A 205 -18.96 2.93 -14.56
N ARG A 206 -19.08 2.79 -15.89
CA ARG A 206 -17.91 2.91 -16.78
C ARG A 206 -17.34 4.33 -16.93
N PRO A 207 -18.12 5.41 -17.08
CA PRO A 207 -17.56 6.74 -17.33
C PRO A 207 -17.10 7.46 -16.07
N TRP A 208 -17.43 6.98 -14.87
CA TRP A 208 -17.11 7.66 -13.62
C TRP A 208 -16.67 6.70 -12.50
N TYR A 209 -17.49 5.73 -12.10
CA TYR A 209 -17.26 4.90 -10.91
C TYR A 209 -15.94 4.11 -10.95
N THR A 210 -15.58 3.58 -12.12
CA THR A 210 -14.32 2.84 -12.30
C THR A 210 -13.14 3.75 -12.66
N LYS A 211 -13.34 5.07 -12.76
CA LYS A 211 -12.36 6.04 -13.24
C LYS A 211 -11.67 6.75 -12.08
N PRO A 212 -10.44 7.27 -12.27
CA PRO A 212 -9.66 7.91 -11.21
C PRO A 212 -10.42 8.95 -10.37
N VAL A 213 -11.34 9.71 -10.99
CA VAL A 213 -12.15 10.73 -10.30
C VAL A 213 -13.00 10.18 -9.14
N ALA A 214 -13.31 8.88 -9.13
CA ALA A 214 -14.08 8.22 -8.09
C ALA A 214 -13.22 7.68 -6.94
N HIS A 215 -11.88 7.78 -7.02
CA HIS A 215 -10.94 7.15 -6.08
C HIS A 215 -10.04 8.17 -5.41
N SER A 216 -9.37 7.79 -4.32
CA SER A 216 -8.43 8.66 -3.59
C SER A 216 -7.06 8.70 -4.26
N THR A 217 -7.03 8.97 -5.57
CA THR A 217 -5.84 8.94 -6.42
C THR A 217 -5.48 10.33 -6.99
N ILE A 218 -4.70 10.39 -8.07
CA ILE A 218 -4.20 11.62 -8.70
C ILE A 218 -4.82 11.80 -10.09
N LEU A 219 -5.32 13.00 -10.36
CA LEU A 219 -5.66 13.45 -11.71
C LEU A 219 -4.55 14.33 -12.28
N ILE A 220 -4.38 14.26 -13.59
CA ILE A 220 -3.50 15.12 -14.36
C ILE A 220 -4.35 15.97 -15.32
N ASP A 221 -4.20 17.28 -15.24
CA ASP A 221 -4.94 18.30 -16.00
C ASP A 221 -6.47 18.19 -15.83
N ASP A 222 -6.92 17.94 -14.59
CA ASP A 222 -8.34 17.76 -14.23
C ASP A 222 -9.07 16.68 -15.05
N ASN A 223 -8.31 15.79 -15.71
CA ASN A 223 -8.88 14.73 -16.52
C ASN A 223 -9.38 13.61 -15.60
N HIS A 224 -10.70 13.47 -15.50
CA HIS A 224 -11.35 12.41 -14.73
C HIS A 224 -10.91 10.99 -15.12
N GLN A 225 -10.35 10.81 -16.32
CA GLN A 225 -9.82 9.57 -16.87
C GLN A 225 -8.31 9.65 -17.12
N SER A 226 -7.57 10.29 -16.21
CA SER A 226 -6.13 10.51 -16.28
C SER A 226 -5.32 9.21 -16.41
N GLN A 227 -5.80 8.12 -15.81
CA GLN A 227 -5.20 6.79 -15.90
C GLN A 227 -5.75 5.94 -17.05
N ARG A 228 -4.92 5.05 -17.57
CA ARG A 228 -5.31 3.91 -18.42
C ARG A 228 -5.22 2.60 -17.64
N GLY A 229 -5.72 1.52 -18.25
CA GLY A 229 -5.47 0.17 -17.76
C GLY A 229 -3.98 -0.18 -17.89
N GLY A 230 -3.45 -0.79 -16.83
CA GLY A 230 -2.14 -1.40 -16.84
C GLY A 230 -2.19 -2.86 -17.31
N ASP A 231 -1.03 -3.43 -17.55
CA ASP A 231 -0.93 -4.85 -17.88
C ASP A 231 -1.22 -5.74 -16.66
N PRO A 232 -1.86 -6.91 -16.87
CA PRO A 232 -1.99 -7.88 -15.79
C PRO A 232 -0.68 -8.59 -15.48
N LEU A 233 -0.53 -9.00 -14.22
CA LEU A 233 0.64 -9.73 -13.79
C LEU A 233 0.75 -11.06 -14.55
N ASN A 234 1.94 -11.34 -15.09
CA ASN A 234 2.25 -12.59 -15.79
C ASN A 234 1.31 -12.92 -16.96
N PHE A 235 0.69 -11.92 -17.59
CA PHE A 235 -0.20 -12.14 -18.73
C PHE A 235 0.55 -12.64 -19.97
N ALA A 236 1.64 -11.96 -20.32
CA ALA A 236 2.54 -12.30 -21.43
C ALA A 236 3.94 -11.72 -21.18
N GLU A 237 4.97 -12.31 -21.79
CA GLU A 237 6.34 -11.78 -21.74
C GLU A 237 6.39 -10.36 -22.34
N GLY A 238 7.06 -9.43 -21.65
CA GLY A 238 7.19 -8.04 -22.09
C GLY A 238 6.02 -7.12 -21.69
N PHE A 239 4.94 -7.65 -21.10
CA PHE A 239 3.81 -6.86 -20.60
C PHE A 239 4.08 -6.43 -19.15
N HIS A 240 4.78 -5.30 -19.00
CA HIS A 240 5.19 -4.73 -17.72
C HIS A 240 4.75 -3.26 -17.56
N GLU A 241 3.73 -2.85 -18.32
CA GLU A 241 3.17 -1.51 -18.31
C GLU A 241 2.08 -1.36 -17.26
N HIS A 242 2.47 -1.48 -15.99
CA HIS A 242 1.59 -1.37 -14.83
C HIS A 242 2.22 -0.60 -13.67
N ALA A 243 1.43 -0.29 -12.64
CA ALA A 243 1.94 0.28 -11.38
C ALA A 243 2.64 -0.79 -10.52
N PHE A 244 3.53 -0.38 -9.62
CA PHE A 244 4.22 -1.30 -8.72
C PHE A 244 4.76 -0.58 -7.48
N VAL A 245 5.04 -1.34 -6.42
CA VAL A 245 5.74 -0.84 -5.22
C VAL A 245 7.25 -0.88 -5.45
N ASP A 246 7.85 0.28 -5.70
CA ASP A 246 9.27 0.48 -5.98
C ASP A 246 10.13 0.27 -4.74
N HIS A 247 9.77 0.90 -3.61
CA HIS A 247 10.45 0.75 -2.32
C HIS A 247 9.45 0.38 -1.22
N PHE A 248 9.86 -0.49 -0.30
CA PHE A 248 9.15 -0.78 0.94
C PHE A 248 10.14 -1.12 2.05
N LEU A 249 9.95 -0.59 3.25
CA LEU A 249 10.73 -0.98 4.43
C LEU A 249 9.87 -0.81 5.69
N ASP A 250 9.85 -1.83 6.54
CA ASP A 250 9.30 -1.72 7.90
C ASP A 250 10.40 -1.61 8.97
N GLY A 251 10.54 -0.40 9.52
CA GLY A 251 11.44 -0.08 10.63
C GLY A 251 10.75 -0.19 12.00
N GLU A 252 11.51 0.03 13.06
CA GLU A 252 11.03 -0.02 14.44
C GLU A 252 9.99 1.06 14.74
N PHE A 253 10.28 2.32 14.37
CA PHE A 253 9.42 3.46 14.68
C PHE A 253 8.86 4.18 13.44
N ALA A 254 9.26 3.74 12.25
CA ALA A 254 8.76 4.25 10.98
C ALA A 254 8.73 3.16 9.92
N ALA A 255 7.85 3.30 8.92
CA ALA A 255 7.82 2.46 7.73
C ALA A 255 7.65 3.33 6.48
N PHE A 256 8.04 2.83 5.31
CA PHE A 256 7.93 3.57 4.07
C PHE A 256 7.46 2.69 2.92
N SER A 257 6.66 3.26 2.02
CA SER A 257 6.28 2.66 0.75
C SER A 257 6.31 3.71 -0.37
N SER A 258 6.82 3.35 -1.54
CA SER A 258 6.87 4.17 -2.75
C SER A 258 6.17 3.41 -3.86
N GLY A 259 4.96 3.83 -4.23
CA GLY A 259 4.24 3.28 -5.37
C GLY A 259 4.48 4.09 -6.64
N ASP A 260 5.04 3.47 -7.67
CA ASP A 260 5.16 4.06 -9.01
C ASP A 260 3.87 3.80 -9.78
N ILE A 261 3.23 4.89 -10.22
CA ILE A 261 1.97 4.85 -10.99
C ILE A 261 2.11 5.56 -12.34
N GLY A 262 3.29 6.08 -12.68
CA GLY A 262 3.48 7.02 -13.78
C GLY A 262 3.20 6.44 -15.17
N LYS A 263 3.49 5.15 -15.37
CA LYS A 263 3.23 4.44 -16.63
C LYS A 263 1.76 4.51 -17.09
N LEU A 264 0.84 4.70 -16.14
CA LEU A 264 -0.59 4.72 -16.39
C LEU A 264 -1.11 6.08 -16.86
N TYR A 265 -0.26 7.12 -16.86
CA TYR A 265 -0.65 8.49 -17.21
C TYR A 265 -0.32 8.88 -18.65
N ARG A 266 -0.22 7.89 -19.55
CA ARG A 266 -0.10 8.05 -21.01
C ARG A 266 1.02 9.01 -21.46
N GLY A 267 2.15 9.00 -20.73
CA GLY A 267 3.32 9.82 -21.05
C GLY A 267 3.16 11.33 -20.78
N LYS A 268 2.07 11.79 -20.13
CA LYS A 268 1.97 13.19 -19.69
C LYS A 268 3.05 13.55 -18.68
N VAL A 269 3.38 12.60 -17.83
CA VAL A 269 4.46 12.65 -16.85
C VAL A 269 5.53 11.65 -17.22
N LYS A 270 6.79 11.97 -16.95
CA LYS A 270 7.93 11.07 -17.08
C LYS A 270 8.01 10.11 -15.88
N ASP A 271 7.73 10.63 -14.69
CA ASP A 271 7.72 9.88 -13.44
C ASP A 271 6.60 10.43 -12.55
N LEU A 272 5.90 9.53 -11.86
CA LEU A 272 4.87 9.87 -10.89
C LEU A 272 4.83 8.77 -9.84
N LYS A 273 5.26 9.14 -8.63
CA LYS A 273 5.26 8.24 -7.48
C LYS A 273 4.43 8.82 -6.36
N ARG A 274 3.68 7.94 -5.71
CA ARG A 274 2.99 8.22 -4.46
C ARG A 274 3.74 7.54 -3.34
N ASN A 275 4.36 8.35 -2.50
CA ASN A 275 5.23 7.88 -1.43
C ASN A 275 4.56 8.14 -0.08
N VAL A 276 4.75 7.23 0.87
CA VAL A 276 4.14 7.31 2.19
C VAL A 276 5.18 6.94 3.24
N LEU A 277 5.54 7.89 4.09
CA LEU A 277 6.29 7.65 5.31
C LEU A 277 5.30 7.54 6.48
N TYR A 278 5.18 6.34 7.03
CA TYR A 278 4.40 6.07 8.24
C TYR A 278 5.28 6.31 9.47
N ILE A 279 4.96 7.35 10.23
CA ILE A 279 5.56 7.66 11.53
C ILE A 279 4.69 6.98 12.58
N LYS A 280 5.20 5.89 13.14
CA LYS A 280 4.42 5.05 14.07
C LYS A 280 4.07 5.85 15.34
N PRO A 281 2.85 5.69 15.87
CA PRO A 281 1.86 4.70 15.46
C PRO A 281 0.71 5.23 14.59
N ARG A 282 0.56 6.53 14.30
CA ARG A 282 -0.73 7.03 13.74
C ARG A 282 -0.63 8.16 12.72
N THR A 283 0.57 8.45 12.22
CA THR A 283 0.79 9.59 11.32
C THR A 283 1.41 9.14 10.02
N VAL A 284 0.88 9.59 8.90
CA VAL A 284 1.51 9.38 7.59
C VAL A 284 1.84 10.71 6.94
N LEU A 285 3.06 10.82 6.44
CA LEU A 285 3.49 11.87 5.54
C LEU A 285 3.42 11.33 4.12
N MET A 286 2.45 11.82 3.35
CA MET A 286 2.30 11.51 1.94
C MET A 286 3.12 12.51 1.12
N LEU A 287 3.98 11.98 0.24
CA LEU A 287 4.86 12.72 -0.65
C LEU A 287 4.60 12.27 -2.08
N ASP A 288 3.79 13.03 -2.81
CA ASP A 288 3.56 12.78 -4.23
C ASP A 288 4.68 13.49 -5.02
N THR A 289 5.43 12.73 -5.82
CA THR A 289 6.55 13.24 -6.61
C THR A 289 6.25 13.11 -8.09
N ILE A 290 6.34 14.21 -8.82
CA ILE A 290 5.91 14.30 -10.23
C ILE A 290 7.04 14.91 -11.05
N VAL A 291 7.45 14.22 -12.11
CA VAL A 291 8.37 14.75 -13.11
C VAL A 291 7.58 14.94 -14.40
N PRO A 292 7.34 16.19 -14.87
CA PRO A 292 6.65 16.42 -16.13
C PRO A 292 7.44 15.80 -17.29
N SER A 293 6.73 15.37 -18.33
CA SER A 293 7.40 14.82 -19.52
C SER A 293 8.01 15.92 -20.39
N GLU A 294 8.93 15.56 -21.27
CA GLU A 294 9.58 16.52 -22.18
C GLU A 294 8.60 17.14 -23.18
N HIS A 295 7.53 16.42 -23.54
CA HIS A 295 6.50 16.87 -24.47
C HIS A 295 5.45 17.78 -23.83
N TYR A 296 5.28 17.71 -22.51
CA TYR A 296 4.33 18.51 -21.76
C TYR A 296 5.11 19.38 -20.77
N ALA A 297 5.33 20.64 -21.16
CA ALA A 297 6.13 21.57 -20.37
C ALA A 297 5.61 21.72 -18.93
N ASP A 298 4.31 21.52 -18.69
CA ASP A 298 3.71 21.68 -17.37
C ASP A 298 2.38 20.93 -17.29
N VAL A 299 2.04 20.43 -16.10
CA VAL A 299 0.77 19.75 -15.82
C VAL A 299 0.15 20.23 -14.52
N ASP A 300 -1.18 20.28 -14.47
CA ASP A 300 -1.91 20.41 -13.22
C ASP A 300 -2.04 19.04 -12.57
N VAL A 301 -1.81 18.98 -11.26
CA VAL A 301 -1.84 17.76 -10.45
C VAL A 301 -2.89 17.94 -9.37
N SER A 302 -3.93 17.11 -9.39
CA SER A 302 -5.02 17.13 -8.41
C SER A 302 -5.01 15.85 -7.58
N LEU A 303 -4.76 15.98 -6.28
CA LEU A 303 -4.89 14.91 -5.31
C LEU A 303 -6.35 14.80 -4.86
N LEU A 304 -6.90 13.59 -4.87
CA LEU A 304 -8.28 13.31 -4.47
C LEU A 304 -8.31 12.58 -3.12
N TYR A 305 -9.20 13.00 -2.23
CA TYR A 305 -9.47 12.38 -0.94
C TYR A 305 -10.97 12.10 -0.86
N GLN A 306 -11.36 10.85 -1.11
CA GLN A 306 -12.75 10.43 -1.09
C GLN A 306 -13.22 10.21 0.34
N THR A 307 -14.42 10.71 0.65
CA THR A 307 -15.13 10.44 1.91
C THR A 307 -16.62 10.25 1.59
N THR A 308 -17.39 9.65 2.50
CA THR A 308 -18.83 9.43 2.26
C THR A 308 -19.54 10.74 1.95
N TYR A 309 -19.53 11.72 2.87
CA TYR A 309 -20.39 12.90 2.80
C TYR A 309 -19.62 14.20 2.65
N LEU A 310 -20.17 15.08 1.81
CA LEU A 310 -19.61 16.43 1.57
C LEU A 310 -19.60 17.28 2.84
N LYS A 311 -20.63 17.11 3.69
CA LYS A 311 -20.78 17.88 4.94
C LYS A 311 -19.68 17.60 5.97
N ASP A 312 -18.98 16.48 5.84
CA ASP A 312 -17.94 16.06 6.79
C ASP A 312 -16.59 16.73 6.47
N ILE A 313 -16.48 17.40 5.31
CA ILE A 313 -15.25 18.02 4.80
C ILE A 313 -15.23 19.50 5.14
N THR A 314 -14.14 19.95 5.76
CA THR A 314 -13.81 21.38 5.86
C THR A 314 -12.50 21.65 5.11
N PRO A 315 -12.55 22.20 3.88
CA PRO A 315 -11.34 22.51 3.13
C PRO A 315 -10.63 23.74 3.72
N GLY A 316 -9.29 23.74 3.68
CA GLY A 316 -8.50 24.91 4.06
C GLY A 316 -7.12 24.91 3.42
N LYS A 317 -6.56 26.11 3.19
CA LYS A 317 -5.31 26.29 2.42
C LYS A 317 -4.10 25.58 3.03
N GLN A 318 -3.94 25.69 4.35
CA GLN A 318 -2.84 25.06 5.10
C GLN A 318 -3.26 23.75 5.75
N LYS A 319 -4.55 23.60 6.03
CA LYS A 319 -5.10 22.42 6.68
C LYS A 319 -6.54 22.21 6.26
N SER A 320 -6.86 21.01 5.81
CA SER A 320 -8.23 20.53 5.66
C SER A 320 -8.56 19.52 6.75
N THR A 321 -9.85 19.32 7.02
CA THR A 321 -10.30 18.31 7.97
C THR A 321 -11.45 17.47 7.40
N ILE A 322 -11.52 16.22 7.85
CA ILE A 322 -12.67 15.32 7.68
C ILE A 322 -13.10 14.86 9.07
N THR A 323 -14.34 15.13 9.47
CA THR A 323 -14.85 14.83 10.82
C THR A 323 -15.96 13.79 10.78
N LYS A 324 -15.78 12.70 11.53
CA LYS A 324 -16.74 11.58 11.64
C LYS A 324 -16.76 11.08 13.08
N ASP A 325 -17.94 10.80 13.62
CA ASP A 325 -18.14 10.19 14.95
C ASP A 325 -17.39 10.87 16.11
N GLY A 326 -17.21 12.20 16.03
CA GLY A 326 -16.46 12.97 17.03
C GLY A 326 -14.93 12.92 16.87
N ASN A 327 -14.42 12.17 15.91
CA ASN A 327 -13.02 12.13 15.52
C ASN A 327 -12.77 13.01 14.28
N THR A 328 -11.54 13.51 14.14
CA THR A 328 -11.15 14.39 13.04
C THR A 328 -9.82 13.93 12.43
N LEU A 329 -9.84 13.61 11.13
CA LEU A 329 -8.64 13.52 10.31
C LEU A 329 -8.21 14.94 9.93
N ASN A 330 -6.97 15.28 10.28
CA ASN A 330 -6.32 16.51 9.88
C ASN A 330 -5.40 16.20 8.69
N ILE A 331 -5.57 16.94 7.59
CA ILE A 331 -4.73 16.89 6.39
C ILE A 331 -3.99 18.22 6.33
N LEU A 332 -2.74 18.26 6.80
CA LEU A 332 -1.90 19.45 6.76
C LEU A 332 -1.20 19.52 5.42
N HIS A 333 -1.46 20.58 4.65
CA HIS A 333 -0.89 20.79 3.33
C HIS A 333 0.43 21.54 3.48
N LEU A 334 1.53 20.79 3.50
CA LEU A 334 2.84 21.29 3.90
C LEU A 334 3.57 21.96 2.75
N TYR A 335 3.49 21.41 1.53
CA TYR A 335 4.19 21.93 0.36
C TYR A 335 3.52 21.46 -0.94
N PRO A 336 3.50 22.25 -2.04
CA PRO A 336 4.00 23.63 -2.16
C PRO A 336 3.13 24.64 -1.39
N GLU A 337 3.63 25.86 -1.17
CA GLU A 337 2.90 26.91 -0.41
C GLU A 337 1.56 27.31 -1.03
N HIS A 338 1.41 27.11 -2.34
CA HIS A 338 0.23 27.50 -3.10
C HIS A 338 -0.44 26.29 -3.72
N MET A 339 -1.59 25.94 -3.14
CA MET A 339 -2.49 24.89 -3.62
C MET A 339 -3.92 25.42 -3.64
N GLU A 340 -4.68 24.99 -4.62
CA GLU A 340 -6.13 25.15 -4.63
C GLU A 340 -6.75 23.97 -3.87
N VAL A 341 -7.55 24.29 -2.84
CA VAL A 341 -8.16 23.28 -1.97
C VAL A 341 -9.68 23.47 -1.97
N LYS A 342 -10.42 22.43 -2.36
CA LYS A 342 -11.88 22.47 -2.50
C LYS A 342 -12.54 21.21 -1.95
N SER A 343 -13.72 21.34 -1.38
CA SER A 343 -14.66 20.24 -1.20
C SER A 343 -15.59 20.20 -2.41
N VAL A 344 -15.65 19.08 -3.11
CA VAL A 344 -16.39 18.90 -4.36
C VAL A 344 -17.48 17.84 -4.16
N GLN A 345 -18.70 18.13 -4.61
CA GLN A 345 -19.79 17.15 -4.58
C GLN A 345 -19.53 16.05 -5.62
N THR A 346 -19.74 14.80 -5.23
CA THR A 346 -19.68 13.64 -6.14
C THR A 346 -21.08 13.19 -6.56
N PRO A 347 -21.22 12.49 -7.69
CA PRO A 347 -22.52 11.94 -8.09
C PRO A 347 -22.98 10.88 -7.09
N HIS A 348 -24.30 10.81 -6.89
CA HIS A 348 -24.93 9.63 -6.29
C HIS A 348 -25.04 8.51 -7.33
N TYR A 349 -24.60 7.31 -6.96
CA TYR A 349 -24.72 6.16 -7.84
C TYR A 349 -26.09 5.46 -7.71
N PHE A 350 -26.38 4.55 -8.64
CA PHE A 350 -27.70 3.97 -8.84
C PHE A 350 -28.33 3.38 -7.57
N TYR A 351 -27.59 2.60 -6.78
CA TYR A 351 -28.14 2.01 -5.56
C TYR A 351 -28.38 3.03 -4.46
N THR A 352 -27.55 4.07 -4.35
CA THR A 352 -27.82 5.18 -3.41
C THR A 352 -29.10 5.91 -3.81
N LEU A 353 -29.27 6.23 -5.10
CA LEU A 353 -30.48 6.86 -5.63
C LEU A 353 -31.74 6.02 -5.40
N ARG A 354 -31.62 4.69 -5.47
CA ARG A 354 -32.73 3.74 -5.29
C ARG A 354 -33.09 3.53 -3.82
N ASN A 355 -32.09 3.32 -2.97
CA ASN A 355 -32.26 2.75 -1.63
C ASN A 355 -32.24 3.79 -0.51
N THR A 356 -31.70 4.99 -0.76
CA THR A 356 -31.50 6.00 0.28
C THR A 356 -32.45 7.18 0.11
N LYS A 357 -33.27 7.46 1.13
CA LYS A 357 -34.13 8.65 1.20
C LYS A 357 -34.21 9.16 2.64
N PRO A 358 -33.96 10.46 2.91
CA PRO A 358 -33.53 11.51 1.97
C PRO A 358 -32.07 11.31 1.50
N LEU A 359 -31.73 11.83 0.33
CA LEU A 359 -30.35 11.83 -0.16
C LEU A 359 -29.51 12.84 0.63
N VAL A 360 -28.30 12.43 1.02
CA VAL A 360 -27.29 13.28 1.65
C VAL A 360 -26.18 13.50 0.63
N LYS A 361 -25.73 14.74 0.44
CA LYS A 361 -24.66 15.05 -0.54
C LYS A 361 -23.39 14.28 -0.21
N GLU A 362 -22.91 13.51 -1.18
CA GLU A 362 -21.61 12.85 -1.14
C GLU A 362 -20.53 13.80 -1.67
N GLY A 363 -19.27 13.66 -1.22
CA GLY A 363 -18.22 14.58 -1.64
C GLY A 363 -16.79 14.13 -1.40
N MET A 364 -15.86 14.81 -2.05
CA MET A 364 -14.42 14.57 -1.96
C MET A 364 -13.70 15.89 -1.67
N LEU A 365 -12.51 15.81 -1.05
CA LEU A 365 -11.58 16.92 -0.99
C LEU A 365 -10.62 16.82 -2.18
N THR A 366 -10.37 17.94 -2.85
CA THR A 366 -9.38 18.05 -3.93
C THR A 366 -8.30 19.04 -3.53
N VAL A 367 -7.04 18.66 -3.75
CA VAL A 367 -5.87 19.52 -3.55
C VAL A 367 -5.12 19.60 -4.88
N THR A 368 -5.12 20.77 -5.50
CA THR A 368 -4.57 20.97 -6.85
C THR A 368 -3.39 21.93 -6.84
N THR A 369 -2.33 21.56 -7.54
CA THR A 369 -1.17 22.44 -7.79
C THR A 369 -0.55 22.11 -9.14
N ARG A 370 0.59 22.71 -9.47
CA ARG A 370 1.17 22.69 -10.82
C ARG A 370 2.68 22.47 -10.79
N THR A 371 3.21 21.72 -11.75
CA THR A 371 4.66 21.40 -11.81
C THR A 371 5.56 22.61 -12.09
N ASN A 372 5.01 23.67 -12.70
CA ASN A 372 5.73 24.88 -13.12
C ASN A 372 7.02 24.58 -13.91
N ARG A 373 6.98 23.56 -14.78
CA ARG A 373 8.10 23.06 -15.59
C ARG A 373 9.28 22.48 -14.81
N THR A 374 9.07 22.12 -13.55
CA THR A 374 10.09 21.49 -12.70
C THR A 374 9.53 20.25 -12.04
N PRO A 375 10.38 19.31 -11.58
CA PRO A 375 9.91 18.25 -10.71
C PRO A 375 9.21 18.82 -9.48
N LEU A 376 8.03 18.29 -9.19
CA LEU A 376 7.16 18.73 -8.12
C LEU A 376 7.18 17.70 -6.99
N VAL A 377 7.25 18.19 -5.77
CA VAL A 377 6.95 17.43 -4.55
C VAL A 377 5.69 18.04 -3.96
N ILE A 378 4.71 17.21 -3.60
CA ILE A 378 3.53 17.64 -2.86
C ILE A 378 3.55 16.90 -1.52
N GLY A 379 3.67 17.64 -0.42
CA GLY A 379 3.75 17.07 0.92
C GLY A 379 2.48 17.32 1.72
N ASN A 380 1.81 16.24 2.13
CA ASN A 380 0.62 16.28 2.98
C ASN A 380 0.82 15.37 4.20
N LEU A 381 0.67 15.93 5.41
CA LEU A 381 0.71 15.15 6.65
C LEU A 381 -0.72 14.81 7.09
N LEU A 382 -1.01 13.53 7.26
CA LEU A 382 -2.30 13.01 7.68
C LEU A 382 -2.18 12.44 9.10
N THR A 383 -3.02 12.94 10.00
CA THR A 383 -3.12 12.44 11.38
C THR A 383 -4.53 12.64 11.92
N ALA A 384 -5.08 11.64 12.59
CA ALA A 384 -6.36 11.79 13.27
C ALA A 384 -6.19 12.22 14.73
N THR A 385 -7.27 12.78 15.26
CA THR A 385 -7.41 13.29 16.62
C THR A 385 -8.84 13.04 17.10
N ARG A 386 -9.06 12.97 18.41
CA ARG A 386 -10.40 12.90 19.02
C ARG A 386 -10.99 14.31 19.19
N GLY A 387 -11.01 15.10 18.11
CA GLY A 387 -11.55 16.46 18.07
C GLY A 387 -10.63 17.58 18.57
N CYS A 388 -9.42 17.28 19.04
CA CYS A 388 -8.41 18.26 19.42
C CYS A 388 -7.52 18.70 18.24
N ALA A 389 -6.74 19.76 18.42
CA ALA A 389 -5.72 20.12 17.44
C ALA A 389 -4.62 19.05 17.40
N PRO A 390 -4.08 18.72 16.20
CA PRO A 390 -2.99 17.77 16.10
C PRO A 390 -1.70 18.36 16.67
N GLU A 391 -0.92 17.52 17.37
CA GLU A 391 0.41 17.87 17.92
C GLU A 391 1.45 17.85 16.78
N VAL A 392 1.45 18.91 15.98
CA VAL A 392 2.34 19.06 14.82
C VAL A 392 2.98 20.44 14.82
N THR A 393 4.28 20.50 14.61
CA THR A 393 5.03 21.74 14.32
C THR A 393 5.65 21.67 12.94
N ILE A 394 5.78 22.79 12.25
CA ILE A 394 6.32 22.88 10.88
C ILE A 394 7.24 24.10 10.77
N GLU A 395 8.39 23.88 10.14
CA GLU A 395 9.37 24.90 9.76
C GLU A 395 9.80 24.68 8.31
N TYR A 396 9.96 25.79 7.58
CA TYR A 396 10.39 25.79 6.19
C TYR A 396 11.86 26.13 6.10
N GLY A 397 12.63 25.23 5.48
CA GLY A 397 14.06 25.41 5.24
C GLY A 397 14.38 25.58 3.76
N GLU A 398 15.65 25.83 3.47
CA GLU A 398 16.12 25.92 2.08
C GLU A 398 16.16 24.52 1.44
N GLY A 399 15.16 24.22 0.60
CA GLY A 399 15.08 22.94 -0.12
C GLY A 399 14.48 21.79 0.69
N PHE A 400 13.91 22.06 1.87
CA PHE A 400 13.25 21.05 2.69
C PHE A 400 12.13 21.65 3.55
N VAL A 401 11.24 20.78 4.04
CA VAL A 401 10.32 21.08 5.14
C VAL A 401 10.70 20.21 6.33
N PHE A 402 10.74 20.80 7.51
CA PHE A 402 10.99 20.12 8.79
C PHE A 402 9.75 20.24 9.67
N GLY A 403 9.52 19.25 10.52
CA GLY A 403 8.47 19.32 11.51
C GLY A 403 8.59 18.27 12.59
N THR A 404 7.67 18.31 13.55
CA THR A 404 7.46 17.24 14.52
C THR A 404 6.03 16.76 14.44
N ALA A 405 5.80 15.46 14.62
CA ALA A 405 4.48 14.88 14.80
C ALA A 405 4.51 14.05 16.09
N ARG A 406 3.75 14.46 17.11
CA ARG A 406 3.77 13.84 18.45
C ARG A 406 5.21 13.69 18.98
N ASP A 407 5.97 14.78 18.93
CA ASP A 407 7.38 14.89 19.30
C ASP A 407 8.37 14.04 18.47
N VAL A 408 7.92 13.34 17.43
CA VAL A 408 8.82 12.64 16.50
C VAL A 408 9.20 13.59 15.36
N PRO A 409 10.48 13.94 15.20
CA PRO A 409 10.91 14.82 14.13
C PRO A 409 10.86 14.12 12.77
N PHE A 410 10.50 14.88 11.74
CA PHE A 410 10.58 14.46 10.36
C PHE A 410 11.08 15.61 9.49
N ALA A 411 11.66 15.28 8.34
CA ALA A 411 11.92 16.25 7.28
C ALA A 411 11.75 15.59 5.92
N PHE A 412 11.44 16.38 4.90
CA PHE A 412 11.38 15.91 3.52
C PHE A 412 11.89 16.98 2.56
N THR A 413 12.39 16.54 1.40
CA THR A 413 12.93 17.44 0.39
C THR A 413 11.82 18.18 -0.37
N THR A 414 12.04 19.44 -0.72
CA THR A 414 11.20 20.17 -1.68
C THR A 414 11.80 20.19 -3.09
N LYS A 415 13.00 19.60 -3.27
CA LYS A 415 13.74 19.52 -4.53
C LYS A 415 14.32 18.10 -4.69
N LEU A 416 13.72 17.32 -5.59
CA LEU A 416 14.13 15.91 -5.81
C LEU A 416 15.64 15.79 -6.08
N ASN A 417 16.28 14.83 -5.40
CA ASN A 417 17.71 14.53 -5.47
C ASN A 417 18.66 15.64 -4.98
N ALA A 418 18.14 16.77 -4.48
CA ALA A 418 18.97 17.81 -3.88
C ALA A 418 19.32 17.43 -2.43
N VAL A 419 20.56 17.73 -2.03
CA VAL A 419 21.00 17.56 -0.65
C VAL A 419 20.45 18.70 0.21
N TYR A 420 19.80 18.36 1.32
CA TYR A 420 19.42 19.30 2.37
C TYR A 420 20.12 18.98 3.69
N LYS A 421 20.08 19.95 4.62
CA LYS A 421 20.74 19.86 5.92
C LYS A 421 19.79 20.30 7.02
N ILE A 422 19.61 19.45 8.03
CA ILE A 422 18.73 19.72 9.17
C ILE A 422 19.27 19.01 10.41
N ASN A 423 19.37 19.71 11.54
CA ASN A 423 19.75 19.14 12.84
C ASN A 423 21.01 18.24 12.80
N GLY A 424 22.05 18.71 12.08
CA GLY A 424 23.31 17.98 11.90
C GLY A 424 23.25 16.82 10.90
N ILE A 425 22.10 16.50 10.34
CA ILE A 425 21.91 15.51 9.27
C ILE A 425 22.09 16.19 7.92
N SER A 426 22.79 15.53 6.99
CA SER A 426 22.89 15.95 5.58
C SER A 426 22.56 14.78 4.68
N THR A 427 21.55 14.94 3.82
CA THR A 427 21.03 13.85 2.98
C THR A 427 20.32 14.35 1.73
N ASP A 428 20.19 13.48 0.74
CA ASP A 428 19.32 13.64 -0.44
C ASP A 428 18.05 12.78 -0.36
N ALA A 429 17.76 12.18 0.81
CA ALA A 429 16.58 11.36 1.05
C ALA A 429 15.28 12.08 0.68
N LEU A 430 14.31 11.36 0.12
CA LEU A 430 12.97 11.91 -0.09
C LEU A 430 12.38 12.39 1.25
N ALA A 431 12.51 11.56 2.29
CA ALA A 431 12.11 11.88 3.64
C ALA A 431 13.02 11.22 4.67
N ILE A 432 13.12 11.85 5.84
CA ILE A 432 13.78 11.29 7.02
C ILE A 432 12.90 11.47 8.26
N THR A 433 13.04 10.56 9.22
CA THR A 433 12.56 10.71 10.59
C THR A 433 13.55 10.04 11.53
N TRP A 434 13.65 10.47 12.78
CA TRP A 434 14.67 9.95 13.69
C TRP A 434 14.22 10.00 15.14
N LYS A 435 14.77 9.09 15.95
CA LYS A 435 14.65 9.07 17.41
C LYS A 435 16.02 8.79 17.99
N GLU A 436 16.48 9.65 18.91
CA GLU A 436 17.77 9.48 19.58
C GLU A 436 18.93 9.23 18.58
N ASN A 437 19.55 8.04 18.61
CA ASN A 437 20.64 7.63 17.75
C ASN A 437 20.22 6.87 16.49
N THR A 438 18.92 6.65 16.30
CA THR A 438 18.37 5.92 15.15
C THR A 438 17.75 6.88 14.14
N ILE A 439 18.04 6.66 12.86
CA ILE A 439 17.49 7.44 11.75
C ILE A 439 16.86 6.52 10.72
N PHE A 440 15.64 6.85 10.30
CA PHE A 440 14.99 6.28 9.15
C PHE A 440 15.11 7.27 7.98
N ALA A 441 15.58 6.81 6.83
CA ALA A 441 15.74 7.60 5.62
C ALA A 441 15.16 6.85 4.41
N ALA A 442 14.25 7.51 3.69
CA ALA A 442 13.59 6.97 2.51
C ALA A 442 14.30 7.40 1.22
N GLN A 443 14.61 6.41 0.37
CA GLN A 443 15.18 6.62 -0.97
C GLN A 443 16.40 7.57 -1.00
N CYS A 444 17.30 7.42 -0.04
CA CYS A 444 18.53 8.22 0.04
C CYS A 444 19.68 7.56 -0.73
N LYS A 445 20.56 8.36 -1.33
CA LYS A 445 21.85 7.88 -1.84
C LYS A 445 23.00 8.34 -0.97
N LYS A 446 22.79 9.42 -0.19
CA LYS A 446 23.77 9.97 0.74
C LYS A 446 23.10 10.27 2.05
N LEU A 447 23.71 9.81 3.15
CA LEU A 447 23.25 10.10 4.50
C LEU A 447 24.45 10.30 5.41
N ASN A 448 24.52 11.47 6.03
CA ASN A 448 25.56 11.83 7.00
C ASN A 448 24.90 12.42 8.24
N ARG A 449 25.52 12.20 9.42
CA ARG A 449 25.09 12.79 10.68
C ARG A 449 26.30 13.35 11.43
N ASN A 450 26.24 14.63 11.77
CA ASN A 450 27.31 15.39 12.44
C ASN A 450 28.68 15.24 11.76
N GLY A 451 28.69 15.24 10.43
CA GLY A 451 29.89 15.07 9.60
C GLY A 451 30.37 13.63 9.43
N ALA A 452 29.79 12.65 10.14
CA ALA A 452 30.09 11.24 9.93
C ALA A 452 29.20 10.65 8.84
N LEU A 453 29.81 9.87 7.94
CA LEU A 453 29.08 9.06 6.97
C LEU A 453 28.23 8.02 7.70
N LEU A 454 26.98 7.86 7.26
CA LEU A 454 26.12 6.73 7.66
C LEU A 454 25.90 5.79 6.48
N LEU A 455 25.56 6.34 5.31
CA LEU A 455 25.31 5.57 4.10
C LEU A 455 25.68 6.38 2.85
N GLU A 456 26.31 5.71 1.87
CA GLU A 456 26.46 6.21 0.51
C GLU A 456 26.25 5.07 -0.50
N SER A 457 25.44 5.30 -1.53
CA SER A 457 25.23 4.36 -2.63
C SER A 457 25.00 5.10 -3.96
N GLN A 458 25.12 4.38 -5.07
CA GLN A 458 24.73 4.87 -6.40
C GLN A 458 23.22 4.74 -6.63
N GLU A 459 22.61 3.73 -6.02
CA GLU A 459 21.18 3.45 -6.10
C GLU A 459 20.48 3.98 -4.85
N PRO A 460 19.21 4.43 -4.95
CA PRO A 460 18.45 4.82 -3.77
C PRO A 460 18.34 3.66 -2.78
N VAL A 461 18.51 3.98 -1.50
CA VAL A 461 18.35 3.05 -0.37
C VAL A 461 17.32 3.64 0.58
N THR A 462 16.31 2.85 0.92
CA THR A 462 15.48 3.12 2.09
C THR A 462 16.08 2.37 3.27
N CYS A 463 16.34 3.01 4.40
CA CYS A 463 17.02 2.38 5.53
C CYS A 463 16.58 2.92 6.89
N GLU A 464 16.71 2.08 7.91
CA GLU A 464 16.71 2.46 9.32
C GLU A 464 18.08 2.09 9.90
N ILE A 465 18.84 3.09 10.33
CA ILE A 465 20.21 2.94 10.85
C ILE A 465 20.20 3.18 12.35
N SER A 466 20.50 2.14 13.11
CA SER A 466 20.68 2.13 14.56
C SER A 466 22.16 1.85 14.91
N PRO A 467 22.59 2.06 16.17
CA PRO A 467 23.91 1.63 16.60
C PRO A 467 24.11 0.12 16.40
N GLY A 468 25.00 -0.25 15.47
CA GLY A 468 25.37 -1.65 15.22
C GLY A 468 24.47 -2.42 14.26
N THR A 469 23.32 -1.87 13.86
CA THR A 469 22.36 -2.53 12.97
C THR A 469 21.77 -1.58 11.94
N ILE A 470 21.50 -2.10 10.74
CA ILE A 470 20.82 -1.38 9.66
C ILE A 470 19.76 -2.29 9.09
N LYS A 471 18.50 -1.83 9.06
CA LYS A 471 17.49 -2.38 8.16
C LYS A 471 17.52 -1.60 6.86
N TYR A 472 17.39 -2.26 5.73
CA TYR A 472 17.46 -1.60 4.44
C TYR A 472 16.50 -2.22 3.42
N TYR A 473 16.24 -1.45 2.37
CA TYR A 473 15.68 -1.91 1.12
C TYR A 473 16.43 -1.28 -0.05
N VAL A 474 16.77 -2.12 -1.03
CA VAL A 474 17.28 -1.69 -2.35
C VAL A 474 16.51 -2.42 -3.45
N SER A 475 16.13 -1.73 -4.53
CA SER A 475 15.32 -2.32 -5.61
C SER A 475 16.08 -3.34 -6.46
N LYS A 476 17.42 -3.28 -6.45
CA LYS A 476 18.33 -4.22 -7.12
C LYS A 476 19.60 -4.38 -6.30
N GLU A 477 20.33 -5.48 -6.51
CA GLU A 477 21.62 -5.70 -5.86
C GLU A 477 22.52 -4.47 -6.08
N SER A 478 23.02 -3.91 -4.99
CA SER A 478 23.74 -2.64 -5.01
C SER A 478 24.95 -2.67 -4.10
N GLU A 479 26.05 -2.07 -4.55
CA GLU A 479 27.20 -1.78 -3.68
C GLU A 479 26.89 -0.53 -2.84
N VAL A 480 27.07 -0.66 -1.54
CA VAL A 480 26.78 0.38 -0.56
C VAL A 480 27.99 0.58 0.35
N LEU A 481 28.30 1.83 0.63
CA LEU A 481 29.29 2.22 1.62
C LEU A 481 28.56 2.59 2.92
N LEU A 482 28.84 1.84 3.97
CA LEU A 482 28.20 1.97 5.28
C LEU A 482 29.20 2.54 6.28
N GLY A 483 28.84 3.64 6.94
CA GLY A 483 29.66 4.26 7.96
C GLY A 483 29.80 3.37 9.20
N VAL A 484 31.03 3.23 9.70
CA VAL A 484 31.35 2.46 10.91
C VAL A 484 32.30 3.26 11.80
N LYS A 485 32.32 2.99 13.11
CA LYS A 485 33.21 3.71 14.04
C LYS A 485 34.62 3.10 14.03
N PRO A 486 34.89 1.92 14.64
CA PRO A 486 36.06 1.13 14.30
C PRO A 486 35.75 0.19 13.12
N ARG A 487 36.79 -0.45 12.57
CA ARG A 487 36.61 -1.56 11.63
C ARG A 487 35.87 -2.70 12.37
N PRO A 488 34.71 -3.17 11.88
CA PRO A 488 34.04 -4.31 12.51
C PRO A 488 34.92 -5.56 12.42
N VAL A 489 34.85 -6.43 13.42
CA VAL A 489 35.45 -7.77 13.36
C VAL A 489 34.69 -8.63 12.35
N LYS A 490 33.36 -8.51 12.35
CA LYS A 490 32.47 -9.28 11.46
C LYS A 490 31.34 -8.39 10.94
N LEU A 491 30.97 -8.62 9.69
CA LEU A 491 29.82 -8.01 9.03
C LEU A 491 28.84 -9.14 8.68
N ILE A 492 27.57 -8.98 9.03
CA ILE A 492 26.52 -9.97 8.76
C ILE A 492 25.46 -9.30 7.90
N VAL A 493 25.09 -9.92 6.78
CA VAL A 493 23.99 -9.47 5.91
C VAL A 493 22.95 -10.58 5.85
N ASN A 494 21.72 -10.27 6.25
CA ASN A 494 20.60 -11.24 6.29
C ASN A 494 20.98 -12.54 7.03
N GLY A 495 21.59 -12.40 8.21
CA GLY A 495 22.06 -13.53 9.03
C GLY A 495 23.30 -14.26 8.51
N LYS A 496 23.86 -13.87 7.35
CA LYS A 496 25.03 -14.52 6.73
C LYS A 496 26.30 -13.67 6.87
N PRO A 497 27.41 -14.21 7.40
CA PRO A 497 28.68 -13.50 7.49
C PRO A 497 29.22 -13.14 6.10
N VAL A 498 29.62 -11.88 5.91
CA VAL A 498 30.29 -11.40 4.70
C VAL A 498 31.79 -11.57 4.87
N LYS A 499 32.42 -12.39 4.02
CA LYS A 499 33.86 -12.68 4.11
C LYS A 499 34.76 -11.60 3.49
N ASP A 500 34.28 -10.93 2.45
CA ASP A 500 35.11 -10.10 1.56
C ASP A 500 34.70 -8.61 1.55
N TYR A 501 34.16 -8.09 2.66
CA TYR A 501 33.86 -6.65 2.73
C TYR A 501 35.16 -5.84 2.79
N LYS A 502 35.16 -4.67 2.15
CA LYS A 502 36.33 -3.78 2.12
C LYS A 502 36.16 -2.64 3.12
N TYR A 503 37.06 -2.56 4.11
CA TYR A 503 37.12 -1.40 4.99
C TYR A 503 37.92 -0.26 4.34
N GLU A 504 37.38 0.96 4.39
CA GLU A 504 37.99 2.20 3.91
C GLU A 504 38.33 3.09 5.11
N PRO A 505 39.56 3.03 5.66
CA PRO A 505 39.93 3.72 6.90
C PRO A 505 39.76 5.25 6.85
N GLU A 506 40.07 5.85 5.70
CA GLU A 506 39.98 7.31 5.52
C GLU A 506 38.54 7.82 5.59
N ARG A 507 37.58 6.99 5.17
CA ARG A 507 36.15 7.30 5.20
C ARG A 507 35.44 6.74 6.45
N ARG A 508 36.14 5.92 7.24
CA ARG A 508 35.58 5.11 8.33
C ARG A 508 34.32 4.38 7.90
N ALA A 509 34.45 3.57 6.87
CA ALA A 509 33.31 2.91 6.26
C ALA A 509 33.64 1.52 5.73
N VAL A 510 32.64 0.64 5.64
CA VAL A 510 32.74 -0.64 4.94
C VAL A 510 31.96 -0.60 3.64
N LYS A 511 32.57 -1.12 2.58
CA LYS A 511 31.92 -1.34 1.30
C LYS A 511 31.43 -2.78 1.24
N VAL A 512 30.13 -2.94 0.98
CA VAL A 512 29.43 -4.23 0.96
C VAL A 512 28.39 -4.24 -0.16
N LYS A 513 28.16 -5.42 -0.74
CA LYS A 513 27.03 -5.63 -1.67
C LYS A 513 25.80 -6.04 -0.88
N LEU A 514 24.72 -5.31 -1.07
CA LEU A 514 23.42 -5.62 -0.48
C LEU A 514 22.53 -6.30 -1.53
N PRO A 515 21.95 -7.49 -1.25
CA PRO A 515 20.97 -8.10 -2.13
C PRO A 515 19.71 -7.23 -2.26
N ALA A 516 19.02 -7.37 -3.39
CA ALA A 516 17.73 -6.73 -3.65
C ALA A 516 16.65 -7.13 -2.65
N GLY A 517 15.72 -6.22 -2.39
CA GLY A 517 14.64 -6.40 -1.42
C GLY A 517 14.99 -5.86 -0.03
N GLU A 518 14.14 -6.20 0.93
CA GLU A 518 14.33 -5.87 2.33
C GLU A 518 15.42 -6.76 2.95
N GLY A 519 16.24 -6.21 3.83
CA GLY A 519 17.28 -6.96 4.51
C GLY A 519 17.85 -6.24 5.74
N THR A 520 18.78 -6.91 6.40
CA THR A 520 19.49 -6.42 7.58
C THR A 520 21.00 -6.49 7.41
N VAL A 521 21.70 -5.53 8.02
CA VAL A 521 23.14 -5.52 8.20
C VAL A 521 23.44 -5.38 9.68
N GLU A 522 24.33 -6.21 10.19
CA GLU A 522 24.78 -6.16 11.59
C GLU A 522 26.31 -6.07 11.65
N PHE A 523 26.80 -5.27 12.58
CA PHE A 523 28.22 -5.06 12.84
C PHE A 523 28.60 -5.66 14.19
N ASP A 524 29.59 -6.54 14.18
CA ASP A 524 30.24 -7.07 15.38
C ASP A 524 31.60 -6.39 15.55
N TYR A 525 31.88 -5.81 16.71
CA TYR A 525 33.00 -4.90 16.96
C TYR A 525 34.04 -5.44 17.93
#